data_AF-A0A377DPJ5-F1
#
_entry.id   AF-A0A377DPJ5-F1
#
_cell.length_a   1.000
_cell.length_b   1.000
_cell.length_c   1.000
_cell.angle_alpha   90.00
_cell.angle_beta   90.00
_cell.angle_gamma   90.00
#
_symmetry.space_group_name_H-M   'P 1'
#
loop_
_entity.id
_entity.type
_entity.pdbx_description
1 polymer ?
#
loop_
_entity_poly.entity_id
_entity_poly.type
_entity_poly.pdbx_seq_one_letter_code
_entity_poly.pdbx_strand_id
1 'polypeptide(L)' 'MAEGKAMSEFLPFSRPAMGVEELAAVKEVLESGWITTGPKNQALEQAFAS' A
#
# COMPACT_ATOMS: atom_id res chain seq x y z
N MET A 1 -37.83 -21.76 -4.84
CA MET A 1 -37.13 -20.53 -4.44
C MET A 1 -35.71 -20.67 -4.96
N ALA A 2 -35.33 -19.91 -5.98
CA ALA A 2 -34.07 -20.10 -6.69
C ALA A 2 -32.88 -19.77 -5.78
N GLU A 3 -31.96 -20.72 -5.61
CA GLU A 3 -30.64 -20.49 -5.03
C GLU A 3 -29.86 -19.59 -5.99
N GLY A 4 -29.69 -18.33 -5.61
CA GLY A 4 -28.89 -17.37 -6.35
C GLY A 4 -27.43 -17.80 -6.32
N LYS A 5 -26.94 -18.32 -7.46
CA LYS A 5 -25.51 -18.55 -7.72
C LYS A 5 -24.74 -17.29 -7.33
N ALA A 6 -23.95 -17.37 -6.25
CA ALA A 6 -23.03 -16.30 -5.89
C ALA A 6 -22.18 -16.01 -7.13
N MET A 7 -22.31 -14.79 -7.68
CA MET A 7 -21.49 -14.33 -8.79
C MET A 7 -20.03 -14.58 -8.39
N SER A 8 -19.32 -15.38 -9.18
CA SER A 8 -17.89 -15.62 -8.95
C SER A 8 -17.22 -14.28 -8.74
N GLU A 9 -16.50 -14.10 -7.63
CA GLU A 9 -15.85 -12.83 -7.34
C GLU A 9 -15.03 -12.39 -8.54
N PHE A 10 -15.15 -11.11 -8.89
CA PHE A 10 -14.43 -10.53 -10.01
C PHE A 10 -12.91 -10.74 -9.81
N LEU A 11 -12.29 -11.44 -10.76
CA LEU A 11 -10.84 -11.63 -10.80
C LEU A 11 -10.21 -10.46 -11.57
N PRO A 12 -9.59 -9.48 -10.88
CA PRO A 12 -8.96 -8.35 -11.55
C PRO A 12 -7.66 -8.79 -12.26
N PHE A 13 -7.26 -8.04 -13.29
CA PHE A 13 -5.99 -8.24 -14.00
C PHE A 13 -4.77 -8.13 -13.08
N SER A 14 -4.83 -7.27 -12.06
CA SER A 14 -3.79 -7.13 -11.04
C SER A 14 -4.41 -6.62 -9.73
N ARG A 15 -3.80 -7.00 -8.60
CA ARG A 15 -4.05 -6.40 -7.27
C ARG A 15 -2.70 -5.92 -6.73
N PRO A 16 -2.62 -4.70 -6.15
CA PRO A 16 -1.42 -4.29 -5.46
C PRO A 16 -1.18 -5.20 -4.25
N ALA A 17 0.07 -5.57 -4.01
CA ALA A 17 0.47 -6.29 -2.80
C ALA A 17 0.62 -5.27 -1.66
N MET A 18 -0.44 -5.11 -0.87
CA MET A 18 -0.47 -4.22 0.30
C MET A 18 -0.68 -5.05 1.56
N GLY A 19 0.18 -4.86 2.55
CA GLY A 19 0.19 -5.59 3.81
C GLY A 19 0.23 -4.68 5.03
N VAL A 20 0.68 -5.25 6.16
CA VAL A 20 0.80 -4.53 7.43
C VAL A 20 2.00 -3.60 7.43
N GLU A 21 3.00 -3.91 6.61
CA GLU A 21 4.25 -3.17 6.42
C GLU A 21 3.99 -1.81 5.79
N GLU A 22 3.22 -1.75 4.69
CA GLU A 22 2.87 -0.50 4.04
C GLU A 22 2.01 0.39 4.96
N LEU A 23 1.09 -0.21 5.72
CA LEU A 23 0.27 0.53 6.69
C LEU A 23 1.10 1.10 7.84
N ALA A 24 2.05 0.32 8.38
CA ALA A 24 2.94 0.76 9.43
C ALA A 24 3.84 1.92 8.96
N ALA A 25 4.36 1.84 7.73
CA ALA A 25 5.16 2.90 7.13
C ALA A 25 4.36 4.21 6.98
N VAL A 26 3.09 4.14 6.55
CA VAL A 26 2.20 5.31 6.50
C VAL A 26 1.96 5.88 7.88
N LYS A 27 1.68 5.03 8.88
CA LYS A 27 1.46 5.45 10.25
C LYS A 27 2.66 6.23 10.80
N GLU A 28 3.87 5.73 10.60
CA GLU A 28 5.11 6.38 11.03
C GLU A 28 5.24 7.79 10.42
N VAL A 29 4.95 7.94 9.12
CA VAL A 29 5.00 9.24 8.44
C VAL A 29 3.96 10.21 9.00
N LEU A 30 2.73 9.74 9.25
CA LEU A 30 1.68 10.57 9.84
C LEU A 30 2.04 11.02 11.26
N GLU A 31 2.57 10.12 12.09
CA GLU A 31 3.01 10.42 13.46
C GLU A 31 4.22 11.37 13.48
N SER A 32 5.04 11.38 12.44
CA SER A 32 6.19 12.29 12.32
C SER A 32 5.78 13.76 12.04
N GLY A 33 4.57 13.99 11.54
CA GLY A 33 4.11 15.31 11.10
C GLY A 33 4.70 15.79 9.77
N TRP A 34 5.64 15.06 9.17
CA TRP A 34 6.26 15.39 7.89
C TRP A 34 5.67 14.53 6.75
N ILE A 35 4.57 14.99 6.15
CA ILE A 35 3.80 14.21 5.16
C ILE A 35 4.20 14.43 3.69
N THR A 36 5.10 15.37 3.42
CA THR A 36 5.58 15.71 2.07
C THR A 36 7.06 15.31 1.89
N THR A 37 7.72 15.74 0.82
CA THR A 37 9.14 15.46 0.54
C THR A 37 10.02 15.72 1.75
N GLY A 38 10.75 14.70 2.19
CA GLY A 38 11.51 14.72 3.45
C GLY A 38 12.39 13.48 3.62
N PRO A 39 12.71 13.08 4.87
CA PRO A 39 13.67 12.01 5.16
C PRO A 39 13.34 10.65 4.51
N LYS A 40 12.06 10.28 4.41
CA LYS A 40 11.65 9.02 3.75
C LYS A 40 11.90 9.04 2.23
N ASN A 41 11.89 10.21 1.59
CA ASN A 41 12.30 10.36 0.18
C ASN A 41 13.81 10.16 0.04
N GLN A 42 14.62 10.81 0.90
CA GLN A 42 16.08 10.65 0.87
C GLN A 42 16.50 9.19 1.09
N ALA A 43 15.84 8.49 2.01
CA ALA A 43 16.08 7.06 2.24
C ALA A 43 15.75 6.21 1.01
N LEU A 44 14.64 6.53 0.31
CA LEU A 44 14.29 5.88 -0.95
C LEU A 44 15.34 6.13 -2.03
N GLU A 45 15.75 7.39 -2.23
CA GLU A 45 16.78 7.76 -3.20
C GLU A 45 18.10 7.03 -2.94
N GLN A 46 18.53 6.94 -1.67
CA GLN A 46 19.72 6.20 -1.28
C GLN A 46 19.59 4.69 -1.51
N ALA A 47 18.42 4.10 -1.23
CA ALA A 47 18.18 2.68 -1.46
C ALA A 47 18.26 2.30 -2.95
N PHE A 48 18.07 3.26 -3.85
CA PHE A 48 18.15 3.08 -5.30
C PHE A 48 19.40 3.70 -5.94
N ALA A 49 20.25 4.37 -5.17
CA ALA A 49 21.51 4.91 -5.65
C ALA A 49 22.52 3.77 -5.86
N SER A 50 23.17 3.79 -7.03
CA SER A 50 24.08 2.73 -7.54
C SER A 50 25.42 2.69 -6.80
#